data_AF-X1PBF1-F1
#
_entry.id   AF-X1PBF1-F1
#
_cell.length_a   1.000
_cell.length_b   1.000
_cell.length_c   1.000
_cell.angle_alpha   90.00
_cell.angle_beta   90.00
_cell.angle_gamma   90.00
#
_symmetry.space_group_name_H-M   'P 1'
#
loop_
_entity.id
_entity.type
_entity.pdbx_description
1 polymer ?
#
loop_
_entity_poly.entity_id
_entity_poly.type
_entity_poly.pdbx_seq_one_letter_code
_entity_poly.pdbx_strand_id
1 'polypeptide(L)'
;GTQVHPSKLRGSKYEKWILGRDLIEIPKPGPDNLQVTKDETQKKGSIHRYGLTHPSLGRITGYAELYEDLLTGGKSRETGRSNGFFVYLYGRLVNMDDEYFGIDSNLLRHGTFARFRMVVHIDRLDEELRSSRENVREGPLLETARNILHGVFNYVRTKHETIEAEQVPGVYATNRISASPASLTRRPLVGLVSRALSGEYSPMYVDYPQNLLRSQQSEFIADFKRRAESPEGLVREVRLENLSQDQGIALFDAGTGVLQVNALHPYVAYFLDEY
;
A
#
# COMPACT_ATOMS: atom_id res chain seq x y z
N GLY A 1 26.13 4.41 -7.99
CA GLY A 1 25.03 4.91 -7.13
C GLY A 1 25.04 4.05 -5.90
N THR A 2 25.17 4.66 -4.73
CA THR A 2 25.24 3.96 -3.45
C THR A 2 23.94 3.19 -3.24
N GLN A 3 24.05 1.90 -2.93
CA GLN A 3 22.91 1.06 -2.58
C GLN A 3 22.13 1.75 -1.45
N VAL A 4 20.86 2.06 -1.68
CA VAL A 4 20.04 2.74 -0.67
C VAL A 4 19.75 1.73 0.44
N HIS A 5 20.59 1.78 1.48
CA HIS A 5 20.41 0.98 2.68
C HIS A 5 19.33 1.63 3.56
N PRO A 6 18.28 0.89 3.97
CA PRO A 6 17.21 1.46 4.79
C PRO A 6 17.75 1.89 6.15
N SER A 7 17.47 3.13 6.56
CA SER A 7 17.90 3.68 7.85
C SER A 7 17.07 3.18 9.04
N LYS A 8 15.96 2.46 8.84
CA LYS A 8 15.16 1.85 9.92
C LYS A 8 14.43 0.58 9.48
N LEU A 9 15.10 -0.58 9.54
CA LEU A 9 14.43 -1.88 9.69
C LEU A 9 14.12 -2.09 11.18
N ARG A 10 13.19 -1.30 11.74
CA ARG A 10 12.75 -1.47 13.15
C ARG A 10 11.35 -2.08 13.29
N GLY A 11 10.63 -2.30 12.20
CA GLY A 11 9.36 -3.03 12.22
C GLY A 11 9.58 -4.53 12.05
N SER A 12 8.78 -5.34 12.75
CA SER A 12 8.68 -6.78 12.53
C SER A 12 8.31 -7.04 11.08
N LYS A 13 9.07 -7.92 10.44
CA LYS A 13 8.85 -8.32 9.05
C LYS A 13 7.98 -9.56 9.03
N TYR A 14 6.87 -9.52 8.30
CA TYR A 14 6.05 -10.71 8.09
C TYR A 14 6.82 -11.74 7.27
N GLU A 15 7.25 -11.36 6.06
CA GLU A 15 7.90 -12.34 5.17
C GLU A 15 8.78 -11.71 4.09
N LYS A 16 9.62 -12.54 3.48
CA LYS A 16 10.47 -12.23 2.31
C LYS A 16 10.27 -13.28 1.24
N TRP A 17 10.06 -12.84 0.01
CA TRP A 17 10.02 -13.75 -1.14
C TRP A 17 11.04 -13.37 -2.20
N ILE A 18 11.90 -14.30 -2.57
CA ILE A 18 12.93 -14.13 -3.60
C ILE A 18 12.40 -14.59 -4.96
N LEU A 19 12.60 -13.76 -5.99
CA LEU A 19 12.23 -14.07 -7.37
C LEU A 19 13.03 -15.28 -7.87
N GLY A 20 12.34 -16.25 -8.49
CA GLY A 20 12.94 -17.49 -8.99
C GLY A 20 13.35 -18.50 -7.90
N ARG A 21 12.97 -18.28 -6.63
CA ARG A 21 13.10 -19.26 -5.55
C ARG A 21 11.78 -19.48 -4.82
N ASP A 22 11.24 -18.39 -4.28
CA ASP A 22 9.98 -18.40 -3.52
C ASP A 22 8.82 -17.96 -4.44
N LEU A 23 9.11 -17.02 -5.36
CA LEU A 23 8.21 -16.59 -6.44
C LEU A 23 8.67 -17.17 -7.78
N ILE A 24 8.18 -18.37 -8.09
CA ILE A 24 8.48 -19.08 -9.36
C ILE A 24 7.47 -18.74 -10.46
N GLU A 25 6.24 -18.44 -10.07
CA GLU A 25 5.15 -18.01 -10.96
C GLU A 25 4.67 -16.63 -10.50
N ILE A 26 4.33 -15.78 -11.46
CA ILE A 26 3.88 -14.41 -11.19
C ILE A 26 2.40 -14.30 -11.57
N PRO A 27 1.51 -13.98 -10.62
CA PRO A 27 0.09 -13.79 -10.93
C PRO A 27 -0.13 -12.71 -11.99
N LYS A 28 -1.32 -12.73 -12.61
CA LYS A 28 -1.76 -11.67 -13.52
C LYS A 28 -1.64 -10.28 -12.86
N PRO A 29 -1.24 -9.24 -13.61
CA PRO A 29 -0.99 -9.22 -15.06
C PRO A 29 0.40 -9.70 -15.49
N GLY A 30 1.17 -10.35 -14.61
CA GLY A 30 2.46 -10.93 -14.97
C GLY A 30 2.37 -11.88 -16.17
N PRO A 31 3.40 -11.93 -17.02
CA PRO A 31 3.41 -12.79 -18.20
C PRO A 31 3.71 -14.24 -17.84
N ASP A 32 3.11 -15.19 -18.57
CA ASP A 32 3.23 -16.63 -18.30
C ASP A 32 4.54 -17.24 -18.82
N ASN A 33 5.32 -16.51 -19.62
CA ASN A 33 6.54 -16.98 -20.29
C ASN A 33 7.83 -16.74 -19.48
N LEU A 34 7.73 -16.60 -18.16
CA LEU A 34 8.88 -16.42 -17.26
C LEU A 34 9.55 -17.76 -16.94
N GLN A 35 10.86 -17.82 -17.09
CA GLN A 35 11.65 -19.01 -16.78
C GLN A 35 12.44 -18.81 -15.49
N VAL A 36 12.35 -19.77 -14.57
CA VAL A 36 13.17 -19.76 -13.35
C VAL A 36 14.64 -19.98 -13.72
N THR A 37 15.51 -19.11 -13.23
CA THR A 37 16.95 -19.15 -13.49
C THR A 37 17.76 -19.05 -12.21
N LYS A 38 18.85 -19.81 -12.16
CA LYS A 38 19.76 -19.86 -11.02
C LYS A 38 21.19 -19.71 -11.52
N ASP A 39 21.94 -18.80 -10.91
CA ASP A 39 23.35 -18.57 -11.20
C ASP A 39 24.19 -19.11 -10.04
N GLU A 40 24.86 -20.22 -10.29
CA GLU A 40 25.64 -20.92 -9.27
C GLU A 40 26.97 -20.24 -8.94
N THR A 41 27.43 -19.32 -9.81
CA THR A 41 28.61 -18.51 -9.56
C THR A 41 28.37 -17.46 -8.46
N GLN A 42 27.10 -17.10 -8.24
CA GLN A 42 26.69 -16.17 -7.20
C GLN A 42 26.65 -16.85 -5.83
N LYS A 43 27.14 -16.15 -4.79
CA LYS A 43 27.07 -16.60 -3.39
C LYS A 43 25.63 -16.95 -2.99
N LYS A 44 25.45 -17.92 -2.08
CA LYS A 44 24.14 -18.41 -1.63
C LYS A 44 23.16 -17.31 -1.19
N GLY A 45 23.67 -16.23 -0.58
CA GLY A 45 22.86 -15.08 -0.14
C GLY A 45 22.78 -13.91 -1.12
N SER A 46 23.35 -14.02 -2.33
CA SER A 46 23.30 -12.96 -3.33
C SER A 46 21.88 -12.77 -3.86
N ILE A 47 21.44 -11.51 -3.98
CA ILE A 47 20.17 -11.15 -4.62
C ILE A 47 20.12 -11.61 -6.09
N HIS A 48 21.28 -11.78 -6.74
CA HIS A 48 21.40 -12.19 -8.13
C HIS A 48 21.49 -13.72 -8.33
N ARG A 49 21.48 -14.51 -7.25
CA ARG A 49 21.59 -15.96 -7.35
C ARG A 49 20.36 -16.59 -7.99
N TYR A 50 19.17 -16.13 -7.61
CA TYR A 50 17.90 -16.59 -8.15
C TYR A 50 17.24 -15.47 -8.94
N GLY A 51 16.51 -15.82 -10.00
CA GLY A 51 15.78 -14.86 -10.80
C GLY A 51 14.80 -15.50 -11.77
N LEU A 52 14.01 -14.65 -12.41
CA LEU A 52 13.10 -15.01 -13.49
C LEU A 52 13.64 -14.41 -14.79
N THR A 53 13.63 -15.16 -15.88
CA THR A 53 14.07 -14.67 -17.19
C THR A 53 12.89 -14.53 -18.12
N HIS A 54 12.73 -13.34 -18.67
CA HIS A 54 11.78 -13.02 -19.73
C HIS A 54 12.53 -12.90 -21.06
N PRO A 55 12.01 -13.42 -22.19
CA PRO A 55 12.70 -13.36 -23.49
C PRO A 55 13.18 -11.95 -23.88
N SER A 56 12.36 -10.93 -23.62
CA SER A 56 12.64 -9.55 -24.01
C SER A 56 13.27 -8.70 -22.90
N LEU A 57 13.02 -8.99 -21.62
CA LEU A 57 13.56 -8.18 -20.50
C LEU A 57 14.86 -8.76 -19.94
N GLY A 58 15.27 -9.93 -20.41
CA GLY A 58 16.41 -10.65 -19.86
C GLY A 58 16.12 -11.15 -18.46
N ARG A 59 17.17 -11.23 -17.66
CA ARG A 59 17.08 -11.77 -16.31
C ARG A 59 16.61 -10.69 -15.33
N ILE A 60 15.72 -11.11 -14.44
CA ILE A 60 15.09 -10.30 -13.41
C ILE A 60 15.43 -10.94 -12.07
N THR A 61 16.16 -10.24 -11.23
CA THR A 61 16.57 -10.75 -9.91
C THR A 61 16.09 -9.80 -8.83
N GLY A 62 15.81 -10.30 -7.63
CA GLY A 62 15.22 -9.44 -6.61
C GLY A 62 14.42 -10.18 -5.57
N TYR A 63 13.73 -9.39 -4.75
CA TYR A 63 12.84 -9.89 -3.73
C TYR A 63 11.72 -8.89 -3.42
N ALA A 64 10.63 -9.42 -2.87
CA ALA A 64 9.56 -8.66 -2.26
C ALA A 64 9.51 -8.92 -0.74
N GLU A 65 9.09 -7.92 0.01
CA GLU A 65 9.00 -7.93 1.47
C GLU A 65 7.67 -7.30 1.90
N LEU A 66 7.09 -7.87 2.94
CA LEU A 66 5.92 -7.34 3.63
C LEU A 66 6.25 -7.11 5.10
N TYR A 67 5.89 -5.93 5.61
CA TYR A 67 6.15 -5.49 6.97
C TYR A 67 4.84 -5.41 7.77
N GLU A 68 4.93 -5.55 9.09
CA GLU A 68 3.80 -5.35 10.00
C GLU A 68 3.39 -3.88 10.07
N ASP A 69 4.38 -3.02 10.34
CA ASP A 69 4.19 -1.59 10.41
C ASP A 69 4.13 -0.93 9.02
N LEU A 70 3.39 0.17 8.96
CA LEU A 70 3.44 1.10 7.82
C LEU A 70 4.87 1.62 7.65
N LEU A 71 5.38 1.50 6.43
CA LEU A 71 6.65 2.10 6.03
C LEU A 71 6.47 3.58 5.62
N THR A 72 5.22 4.00 5.40
CA THR A 72 4.80 5.38 5.12
C THR A 72 4.59 6.14 6.44
N GLY A 73 5.66 6.67 7.03
CA GLY A 73 5.59 7.47 8.26
C GLY A 73 6.93 7.73 8.95
N GLY A 74 7.03 8.77 9.78
CA GLY A 74 8.21 9.11 10.62
C GLY A 74 9.33 9.91 9.93
N LYS A 75 10.57 9.81 10.45
CA LYS A 75 11.82 10.44 9.93
C LYS A 75 12.17 10.10 8.47
N SER A 76 11.35 9.28 7.80
CA SER A 76 11.39 8.96 6.37
C SER A 76 11.34 10.20 5.47
N ARG A 77 10.80 11.33 5.98
CA ARG A 77 10.93 12.65 5.33
C ARG A 77 12.38 13.12 5.16
N GLU A 78 13.34 12.63 5.95
CA GLU A 78 14.74 13.09 5.95
C GLU A 78 15.72 12.16 5.21
N THR A 79 15.37 10.90 4.90
CA THR A 79 16.33 9.91 4.32
C THR A 79 15.86 9.15 3.06
N GLY A 80 14.76 9.54 2.43
CA GLY A 80 14.26 8.92 1.19
C GLY A 80 13.20 7.84 1.42
N ARG A 81 12.59 7.37 0.33
CA ARG A 81 11.43 6.46 0.36
C ARG A 81 11.76 5.06 0.93
N SER A 82 10.80 4.48 1.66
CA SER A 82 10.96 3.20 2.37
C SER A 82 10.12 2.06 1.81
N ASN A 83 9.02 2.38 1.11
CA ASN A 83 8.07 1.44 0.50
C ASN A 83 8.02 1.57 -1.03
N GLY A 84 7.30 0.64 -1.66
CA GLY A 84 7.05 0.60 -3.10
C GLY A 84 8.11 -0.19 -3.87
N PHE A 85 8.21 0.11 -5.17
CA PHE A 85 9.10 -0.57 -6.08
C PHE A 85 10.46 0.14 -6.16
N PHE A 86 11.54 -0.60 -5.99
CA PHE A 86 12.91 -0.14 -6.14
C PHE A 86 13.53 -0.85 -7.32
N VAL A 87 13.45 -0.23 -8.50
CA VAL A 87 13.89 -0.80 -9.76
C VAL A 87 15.32 -0.37 -10.08
N TYR A 88 16.21 -1.34 -10.18
CA TYR A 88 17.62 -1.14 -10.46
C TYR A 88 17.98 -1.58 -11.87
N LEU A 89 18.59 -0.69 -12.64
CA LEU A 89 19.20 -0.99 -13.95
C LEU A 89 20.71 -0.75 -13.83
N TYR A 90 21.53 -1.76 -14.16
CA TYR A 90 22.99 -1.70 -14.00
C TYR A 90 23.45 -1.18 -12.62
N GLY A 91 22.77 -1.62 -11.57
CA GLY A 91 23.08 -1.25 -10.18
C GLY A 91 22.70 0.20 -9.79
N ARG A 92 21.88 0.89 -10.60
CA ARG A 92 21.35 2.23 -10.28
C ARG A 92 19.84 2.19 -10.11
N LEU A 93 19.34 2.80 -9.05
CA LEU A 93 17.91 3.01 -8.84
C LEU A 93 17.41 4.02 -9.87
N VAL A 94 16.49 3.61 -10.74
CA VAL A 94 16.04 4.48 -11.85
C VAL A 94 14.80 5.28 -11.50
N ASN A 95 13.94 4.79 -10.61
CA ASN A 95 12.65 5.40 -10.34
C ASN A 95 12.65 6.21 -9.04
N MET A 96 13.61 7.11 -8.84
CA MET A 96 13.84 7.75 -7.53
C MET A 96 12.61 8.49 -6.99
N ASP A 97 11.86 9.17 -7.86
CA ASP A 97 10.74 10.04 -7.51
C ASP A 97 9.35 9.40 -7.75
N ASP A 98 9.32 8.11 -8.09
CA ASP A 98 8.08 7.38 -8.39
C ASP A 98 8.11 6.00 -7.74
N GLU A 99 7.50 5.87 -6.56
CA GLU A 99 7.37 4.61 -5.83
C GLU A 99 6.49 3.56 -6.52
N TYR A 100 5.63 3.98 -7.44
CA TYR A 100 4.70 3.12 -8.18
C TYR A 100 5.29 2.61 -9.50
N PHE A 101 6.40 3.19 -9.95
CA PHE A 101 7.02 2.88 -11.25
C PHE A 101 6.04 3.00 -12.42
N GLY A 102 5.16 3.98 -12.37
CA GLY A 102 4.12 4.26 -13.37
C GLY A 102 2.92 3.32 -13.34
N ILE A 103 2.84 2.41 -12.37
CA ILE A 103 1.62 1.61 -12.15
C ILE A 103 0.56 2.51 -11.50
N ASP A 104 -0.68 2.47 -12.00
CA ASP A 104 -1.76 3.23 -11.38
C ASP A 104 -1.96 2.78 -9.92
N SER A 105 -1.78 3.74 -9.00
CA SER A 105 -2.00 3.57 -7.55
C SER A 105 -3.36 2.97 -7.20
N ASN A 106 -4.41 3.15 -8.03
CA ASN A 106 -5.73 2.54 -7.80
C ASN A 106 -5.72 1.02 -7.94
N LEU A 107 -4.75 0.46 -8.67
CA LEU A 107 -4.56 -0.99 -8.80
C LEU A 107 -3.80 -1.58 -7.60
N LEU A 108 -3.25 -0.74 -6.75
CA LEU A 108 -2.39 -1.12 -5.64
C LEU A 108 -3.10 -0.83 -4.32
N ARG A 109 -3.60 -1.87 -3.64
CA ARG A 109 -4.27 -1.74 -2.34
C ARG A 109 -3.39 -0.95 -1.37
N HIS A 110 -3.84 0.25 -1.00
CA HIS A 110 -3.05 1.20 -0.22
C HIS A 110 -2.47 0.59 1.07
N GLY A 111 -3.29 -0.11 1.86
CA GLY A 111 -2.87 -0.74 3.12
C GLY A 111 -1.73 -1.75 2.95
N THR A 112 -1.75 -2.54 1.87
CA THR A 112 -0.65 -3.45 1.53
C THR A 112 0.54 -2.67 0.97
N PHE A 113 0.32 -1.73 0.05
CA PHE A 113 1.38 -1.00 -0.62
C PHE A 113 2.24 -0.16 0.34
N ALA A 114 1.62 0.41 1.36
CA ALA A 114 2.31 1.14 2.43
C ALA A 114 3.20 0.25 3.32
N ARG A 115 3.02 -1.07 3.29
CA ARG A 115 3.82 -2.09 4.02
C ARG A 115 4.73 -2.90 3.09
N PHE A 116 4.64 -2.64 1.81
CA PHE A 116 5.29 -3.42 0.76
C PHE A 116 6.60 -2.76 0.33
N ARG A 117 7.62 -3.59 0.15
CA ARG A 117 8.89 -3.17 -0.46
C ARG A 117 9.35 -4.23 -1.43
N MET A 118 9.62 -3.84 -2.67
CA MET A 118 10.21 -4.72 -3.68
C MET A 118 11.51 -4.14 -4.18
N VAL A 119 12.59 -4.92 -4.13
CA VAL A 119 13.89 -4.59 -4.71
C VAL A 119 14.12 -5.50 -5.89
N VAL A 120 14.28 -4.92 -7.07
CA VAL A 120 14.37 -5.69 -8.32
C VAL A 120 15.46 -5.11 -9.22
N HIS A 121 16.18 -5.99 -9.88
CA HIS A 121 17.16 -5.68 -10.91
C HIS A 121 16.68 -6.28 -12.23
N ILE A 122 16.63 -5.46 -13.28
CA ILE A 122 16.15 -5.86 -14.61
C ILE A 122 17.27 -5.58 -15.60
N ASP A 123 17.76 -6.61 -16.29
CA ASP A 123 18.96 -6.48 -17.11
C ASP A 123 18.73 -5.61 -18.36
N ARG A 124 17.73 -5.92 -19.20
CA ARG A 124 17.55 -5.32 -20.54
C ARG A 124 16.59 -4.13 -20.62
N LEU A 125 16.22 -3.53 -19.49
CA LEU A 125 15.34 -2.36 -19.51
C LEU A 125 16.12 -1.05 -19.75
N ASP A 126 17.45 -1.13 -19.85
CA ASP A 126 18.35 -0.01 -20.14
C ASP A 126 18.28 0.52 -21.57
N GLU A 127 17.93 -0.34 -22.53
CA GLU A 127 17.72 0.07 -23.93
C GLU A 127 16.64 1.17 -24.04
N GLU A 128 15.75 1.24 -23.05
CA GLU A 128 14.69 2.25 -22.95
C GLU A 128 15.07 3.43 -22.02
N LEU A 129 16.28 3.49 -21.46
CA LEU A 129 16.67 4.62 -20.61
C LEU A 129 16.79 5.92 -21.43
N ARG A 130 16.09 6.97 -20.99
CA ARG A 130 16.26 8.32 -21.55
C ARG A 130 17.63 8.89 -21.17
N SER A 131 18.06 9.93 -21.86
CA SER A 131 19.37 10.59 -21.67
C SER A 131 19.67 10.98 -20.21
N SER A 132 18.65 11.39 -19.44
CA SER A 132 18.79 11.71 -18.01
C SER A 132 19.06 10.49 -17.13
N ARG A 133 18.83 9.27 -17.63
CA ARG A 133 18.93 7.98 -16.92
C ARG A 133 18.05 7.86 -15.66
N GLU A 134 17.10 8.77 -15.51
CA GLU A 134 16.12 8.84 -14.40
C GLU A 134 14.71 8.45 -14.84
N ASN A 135 14.47 8.36 -16.14
CA ASN A 135 13.16 7.98 -16.67
C ASN A 135 13.34 6.93 -17.78
N VAL A 136 12.57 5.85 -17.70
CA VAL A 136 12.48 4.83 -18.73
C VAL A 136 11.46 5.30 -19.78
N ARG A 137 11.74 5.07 -21.06
CA ARG A 137 10.86 5.41 -22.17
C ARG A 137 9.63 4.50 -22.14
N GLU A 138 8.47 5.10 -22.36
CA GLU A 138 7.21 4.37 -22.51
C GLU A 138 7.28 3.44 -23.72
N GLY A 139 6.94 2.17 -23.50
CA GLY A 139 7.02 1.13 -24.52
C GLY A 139 6.70 -0.26 -23.99
N PRO A 140 6.66 -1.28 -24.87
CA PRO A 140 6.24 -2.64 -24.51
C PRO A 140 7.10 -3.30 -23.43
N LEU A 141 8.41 -2.99 -23.40
CA LEU A 141 9.32 -3.50 -22.37
C LEU A 141 9.00 -2.92 -20.99
N LEU A 142 8.77 -1.61 -20.90
CA LEU A 142 8.38 -0.95 -19.65
C LEU A 142 7.04 -1.47 -19.14
N GLU A 143 6.06 -1.64 -20.03
CA GLU A 143 4.77 -2.24 -19.69
C GLU A 143 4.90 -3.68 -19.19
N THR A 144 5.74 -4.49 -19.84
CA THR A 144 6.03 -5.86 -19.38
C THR A 144 6.68 -5.86 -18.00
N ALA A 145 7.62 -4.94 -17.75
CA ALA A 145 8.25 -4.79 -16.45
C ALA A 145 7.21 -4.41 -15.38
N ARG A 146 6.38 -3.39 -15.63
CA ARG A 146 5.27 -2.97 -14.75
C ARG A 146 4.31 -4.12 -14.47
N ASN A 147 3.97 -4.91 -15.48
CA ASN A 147 3.09 -6.07 -15.33
C ASN A 147 3.68 -7.15 -14.42
N ILE A 148 4.99 -7.42 -14.51
CA ILE A 148 5.69 -8.32 -13.59
C ILE A 148 5.66 -7.77 -12.16
N LEU A 149 5.98 -6.49 -11.97
CA LEU A 149 5.95 -5.84 -10.65
C LEU A 149 4.55 -5.88 -10.02
N HIS A 150 3.52 -5.57 -10.81
CA HIS A 150 2.13 -5.63 -10.38
C HIS A 150 1.71 -7.07 -10.05
N GLY A 151 2.10 -8.06 -10.85
CA GLY A 151 1.85 -9.46 -10.54
C GLY A 151 2.49 -9.90 -9.21
N VAL A 152 3.72 -9.50 -8.95
CA VAL A 152 4.41 -9.74 -7.66
C VAL A 152 3.68 -9.04 -6.51
N PHE A 153 3.24 -7.80 -6.70
CA PHE A 153 2.43 -7.11 -5.70
C PHE A 153 1.12 -7.85 -5.41
N ASN A 154 0.44 -8.35 -6.44
CA ASN A 154 -0.80 -9.12 -6.26
C ASN A 154 -0.59 -10.41 -5.47
N TYR A 155 0.53 -11.11 -5.70
CA TYR A 155 0.91 -12.24 -4.86
C TYR A 155 1.04 -11.83 -3.39
N VAL A 156 1.81 -10.77 -3.11
CA VAL A 156 2.03 -10.31 -1.74
C VAL A 156 0.75 -9.79 -1.11
N ARG A 157 -0.13 -9.14 -1.88
CA ARG A 157 -1.46 -8.70 -1.42
C ARG A 157 -2.30 -9.87 -0.95
N THR A 158 -2.37 -10.96 -1.72
CA THR A 158 -3.12 -12.16 -1.30
C THR A 158 -2.55 -12.77 -0.02
N LYS A 159 -1.23 -12.79 0.14
CA LYS A 159 -0.58 -13.23 1.38
C LYS A 159 -0.91 -12.32 2.56
N HIS A 160 -0.87 -11.01 2.36
CA HIS A 160 -1.25 -10.04 3.37
C HIS A 160 -2.71 -10.22 3.80
N GLU A 161 -3.63 -10.43 2.85
CA GLU A 161 -5.05 -10.68 3.13
C GLU A 161 -5.26 -11.98 3.93
N THR A 162 -4.47 -13.01 3.69
CA THR A 162 -4.52 -14.26 4.46
C THR A 162 -4.05 -14.02 5.90
N ILE A 163 -2.95 -13.29 6.09
CA ILE A 163 -2.45 -12.90 7.41
C ILE A 163 -3.48 -12.04 8.15
N GLU A 164 -4.10 -11.07 7.47
CA GLU A 164 -5.16 -10.22 8.05
C GLU A 164 -6.41 -11.03 8.42
N ALA A 165 -6.76 -12.07 7.65
CA ALA A 165 -7.90 -12.93 7.93
C ALA A 165 -7.67 -13.87 9.13
N GLU A 166 -6.42 -14.21 9.43
CA GLU A 166 -6.02 -14.99 10.61
C GLU A 166 -5.96 -14.12 11.88
N GLN A 167 -6.04 -12.78 11.77
CA GLN A 167 -6.11 -11.86 12.91
C GLN A 167 -7.56 -11.73 13.42
N VAL A 168 -7.69 -11.51 14.74
CA VAL A 168 -8.96 -11.46 15.50
C VAL A 168 -10.05 -10.63 14.76
N PRO A 169 -11.32 -11.10 14.68
CA PRO A 169 -12.37 -10.52 13.82
C PRO A 169 -12.63 -9.01 13.94
N GLY A 170 -12.42 -8.40 15.12
CA GLY A 170 -12.53 -6.94 15.30
C GLY A 170 -11.50 -6.13 14.49
N VAL A 171 -10.34 -6.74 14.19
CA VAL A 171 -9.29 -6.18 13.33
C VAL A 171 -9.64 -6.34 11.84
N TYR A 172 -10.48 -7.32 11.49
CA TYR A 172 -10.89 -7.59 10.12
C TYR A 172 -11.82 -6.49 9.54
N ALA A 173 -12.78 -6.01 10.32
CA ALA A 173 -13.64 -4.88 9.92
C ALA A 173 -12.83 -3.59 9.68
N THR A 174 -11.87 -3.34 10.58
CA THR A 174 -10.87 -2.26 10.51
C THR A 174 -10.05 -2.32 9.21
N ASN A 175 -9.43 -3.48 8.94
CA ASN A 175 -8.55 -3.68 7.80
C ASN A 175 -9.29 -3.57 6.45
N ARG A 176 -10.56 -3.96 6.40
CA ARG A 176 -11.40 -3.87 5.19
C ARG A 176 -11.80 -2.44 4.84
N ILE A 177 -11.98 -1.58 5.85
CA ILE A 177 -12.20 -0.15 5.63
C ILE A 177 -10.91 0.52 5.14
N SER A 178 -9.76 0.17 5.72
CA SER A 178 -8.44 0.60 5.23
C SER A 178 -8.06 0.01 3.85
N ALA A 179 -8.67 -1.11 3.46
CA ALA A 179 -8.48 -1.79 2.16
C ALA A 179 -9.16 -1.11 0.98
N SER A 180 -10.21 -0.33 1.26
CA SER A 180 -11.15 0.10 0.22
C SER A 180 -10.53 1.17 -0.68
N PRO A 181 -10.77 1.13 -2.01
CA PRO A 181 -10.22 2.12 -2.95
C PRO A 181 -10.55 3.55 -2.52
N ALA A 182 -9.56 4.45 -2.59
CA ALA A 182 -9.68 5.84 -2.15
C ALA A 182 -10.85 6.59 -2.81
N SER A 183 -11.17 6.25 -4.06
CA SER A 183 -12.25 6.85 -4.85
C SER A 183 -13.65 6.46 -4.38
N LEU A 184 -13.83 5.27 -3.76
CA LEU A 184 -15.14 4.73 -3.40
C LEU A 184 -15.61 5.14 -2.00
N THR A 185 -14.70 5.48 -1.09
CA THR A 185 -15.05 5.82 0.31
C THR A 185 -14.72 7.26 0.69
N ARG A 186 -13.63 7.84 0.17
CA ARG A 186 -13.11 9.11 0.71
C ARG A 186 -13.78 10.36 0.15
N ARG A 187 -13.99 10.42 -1.18
CA ARG A 187 -14.65 11.57 -1.84
C ARG A 187 -16.10 11.78 -1.39
N PRO A 188 -16.94 10.73 -1.26
CA PRO A 188 -18.29 10.89 -0.71
C PRO A 188 -18.28 11.42 0.73
N LEU A 189 -17.37 10.95 1.59
CA LEU A 189 -17.24 11.43 2.98
C LEU A 189 -16.83 12.90 3.05
N VAL A 190 -15.90 13.35 2.21
CA VAL A 190 -15.55 14.77 2.08
C VAL A 190 -16.78 15.61 1.73
N GLY A 191 -17.58 15.17 0.75
CA GLY A 191 -18.81 15.85 0.36
C GLY A 191 -19.84 15.89 1.50
N LEU A 192 -20.02 14.76 2.19
CA LEU A 192 -20.95 14.63 3.32
C LEU A 192 -20.58 15.60 4.46
N VAL A 193 -19.32 15.60 4.90
CA VAL A 193 -18.85 16.47 6.00
C VAL A 193 -18.91 17.94 5.59
N SER A 194 -18.58 18.27 4.35
CA SER A 194 -18.69 19.64 3.83
C SER A 194 -20.14 20.16 3.88
N ARG A 195 -21.12 19.31 3.51
CA ARG A 195 -22.56 19.65 3.59
C ARG A 195 -23.07 19.67 5.02
N ALA A 196 -22.49 18.86 5.90
CA ALA A 196 -22.86 18.86 7.31
C ALA A 196 -22.43 20.17 7.99
N LEU A 197 -21.21 20.65 7.70
CA LEU A 197 -20.71 21.93 8.21
C LEU A 197 -21.48 23.15 7.68
N SER A 198 -22.02 23.09 6.46
CA SER A 198 -22.90 24.13 5.92
C SER A 198 -24.34 24.06 6.46
N GLY A 199 -24.67 23.05 7.28
CA GLY A 199 -26.00 22.86 7.85
C GLY A 199 -27.01 22.24 6.87
N GLU A 200 -26.58 21.73 5.72
CA GLU A 200 -27.46 21.10 4.73
C GLU A 200 -27.88 19.68 5.12
N TYR A 201 -27.09 19.00 5.96
CA TYR A 201 -27.33 17.61 6.34
C TYR A 201 -26.80 17.30 7.75
N SER A 202 -27.38 16.31 8.43
CA SER A 202 -26.85 15.79 9.69
C SER A 202 -26.56 14.29 9.54
N PRO A 203 -25.30 13.90 9.28
CA PRO A 203 -24.97 12.48 9.16
C PRO A 203 -25.17 11.74 10.49
N MET A 204 -25.70 10.52 10.41
CA MET A 204 -26.03 9.69 11.58
C MET A 204 -24.83 8.92 12.14
N TYR A 205 -23.88 8.53 11.27
CA TYR A 205 -22.72 7.70 11.64
C TYR A 205 -21.37 8.40 11.37
N VAL A 206 -21.39 9.73 11.25
CA VAL A 206 -20.18 10.53 11.06
C VAL A 206 -20.24 11.73 12.01
N ASP A 207 -19.33 11.76 12.97
CA ASP A 207 -19.11 12.91 13.81
C ASP A 207 -18.18 13.91 13.11
N TYR A 208 -18.41 15.19 13.39
CA TYR A 208 -17.62 16.28 12.83
C TYR A 208 -17.58 17.46 13.81
N PRO A 209 -16.54 18.30 13.75
CA PRO A 209 -16.41 19.43 14.66
C PRO A 209 -17.60 20.40 14.54
N GLN A 210 -18.26 20.64 15.67
CA GLN A 210 -19.38 21.58 15.77
C GLN A 210 -18.88 22.98 16.15
N ASN A 211 -19.72 23.99 15.92
CA ASN A 211 -19.50 25.37 16.37
C ASN A 211 -18.23 26.05 15.82
N LEU A 212 -17.76 25.63 14.65
CA LEU A 212 -16.66 26.28 13.95
C LEU A 212 -17.10 27.59 13.29
N LEU A 213 -16.24 28.63 13.36
CA LEU A 213 -16.38 29.84 12.55
C LEU A 213 -16.21 29.51 11.06
N ARG A 214 -16.79 30.31 10.15
CA ARG A 214 -16.71 30.08 8.68
C ARG A 214 -15.27 29.92 8.17
N SER A 215 -14.32 30.68 8.71
CA SER A 215 -12.90 30.56 8.38
C SER A 215 -12.34 29.20 8.81
N GLN A 216 -12.66 28.75 10.03
CA GLN A 216 -12.25 27.46 10.58
C GLN A 216 -12.90 26.28 9.85
N GLN A 217 -14.15 26.41 9.43
CA GLN A 217 -14.83 25.41 8.59
C GLN A 217 -14.11 25.22 7.26
N SER A 218 -13.74 26.32 6.61
CA SER A 218 -13.02 26.30 5.32
C SER A 218 -11.64 25.65 5.46
N GLU A 219 -10.92 25.99 6.53
CA GLU A 219 -9.62 25.40 6.86
C GLU A 219 -9.73 23.89 7.14
N PHE A 220 -10.72 23.50 7.94
CA PHE A 220 -10.98 22.10 8.26
C PHE A 220 -11.31 21.29 7.00
N ILE A 221 -12.19 21.79 6.12
CA ILE A 221 -12.55 21.10 4.86
C ILE A 221 -11.32 20.97 3.94
N ALA A 222 -10.47 22.01 3.87
CA ALA A 222 -9.25 21.95 3.08
C ALA A 222 -8.27 20.89 3.62
N ASP A 223 -8.08 20.83 4.93
CA ASP A 223 -7.28 19.79 5.57
C ASP A 223 -7.87 18.38 5.37
N PHE A 224 -9.18 18.24 5.56
CA PHE A 224 -9.88 16.97 5.39
C PHE A 224 -9.80 16.45 3.95
N LYS A 225 -9.90 17.34 2.96
CA LYS A 225 -9.64 17.02 1.53
C LYS A 225 -8.21 16.54 1.31
N ARG A 226 -7.24 17.26 1.84
CA ARG A 226 -5.81 16.89 1.75
C ARG A 226 -5.56 15.50 2.34
N ARG A 227 -6.17 15.19 3.49
CA ARG A 227 -6.13 13.87 4.12
C ARG A 227 -6.77 12.79 3.24
N ALA A 228 -7.92 13.08 2.63
CA ALA A 228 -8.59 12.14 1.72
C ALA A 228 -7.71 11.75 0.52
N GLU A 229 -6.94 12.69 -0.01
CA GLU A 229 -6.03 12.49 -1.14
C GLU A 229 -4.66 11.92 -0.72
N SER A 230 -4.31 12.02 0.57
CA SER A 230 -3.07 11.46 1.09
C SER A 230 -3.08 9.93 1.05
N PRO A 231 -1.89 9.29 0.98
CA PRO A 231 -1.76 7.85 1.18
C PRO A 231 -2.49 7.41 2.46
N GLU A 232 -2.19 8.05 3.59
CA GLU A 232 -2.72 7.73 4.93
C GLU A 232 -4.25 7.69 4.98
N GLY A 233 -4.91 8.55 4.21
CA GLY A 233 -6.37 8.59 4.10
C GLY A 233 -7.07 9.29 5.26
N LEU A 234 -8.37 9.02 5.40
CA LEU A 234 -9.24 9.68 6.39
C LEU A 234 -9.25 8.97 7.77
N VAL A 235 -9.15 7.65 7.77
CA VAL A 235 -9.14 6.83 8.98
C VAL A 235 -7.69 6.68 9.45
N ARG A 236 -7.37 7.28 10.59
CA ARG A 236 -6.04 7.24 11.23
C ARG A 236 -5.91 6.10 12.22
N GLU A 237 -7.00 5.81 12.92
CA GLU A 237 -7.05 4.83 13.99
C GLU A 237 -8.43 4.18 13.99
N VAL A 238 -8.50 2.90 14.38
CA VAL A 238 -9.76 2.21 14.60
C VAL A 238 -9.78 1.66 16.02
N ARG A 239 -10.89 1.88 16.72
CA ARG A 239 -11.07 1.48 18.12
C ARG A 239 -12.30 0.61 18.23
N LEU A 240 -12.20 -0.45 19.01
CA LEU A 240 -13.35 -1.22 19.44
C LEU A 240 -13.86 -0.59 20.73
N GLU A 241 -15.10 -0.09 20.73
CA GLU A 241 -15.68 0.60 21.88
C GLU A 241 -17.08 0.05 22.21
N ASN A 242 -17.40 0.03 23.50
CA ASN A 242 -18.74 -0.32 23.98
C ASN A 242 -19.66 0.88 23.77
N LEU A 243 -20.13 1.05 22.54
CA LEU A 243 -21.16 2.02 22.18
C LEU A 243 -22.55 1.45 22.51
N SER A 244 -23.57 2.32 22.49
CA SER A 244 -24.93 1.86 22.79
C SER A 244 -25.49 0.96 21.68
N GLN A 245 -26.40 0.04 22.02
CA GLN A 245 -26.97 -0.93 21.07
C GLN A 245 -27.85 -0.30 19.99
N ASP A 246 -28.33 0.93 20.21
CA ASP A 246 -29.09 1.74 19.25
C ASP A 246 -28.19 2.50 18.26
N GLN A 247 -26.87 2.53 18.50
CA GLN A 247 -25.90 3.08 17.57
C GLN A 247 -25.50 2.04 16.51
N GLY A 248 -25.13 2.55 15.33
CA GLY A 248 -24.71 1.70 14.21
C GLY A 248 -23.46 0.87 14.52
N ILE A 249 -23.11 -0.01 13.58
CA ILE A 249 -21.92 -0.87 13.67
C ILE A 249 -20.64 -0.06 13.87
N ALA A 250 -20.55 1.12 13.26
CA ALA A 250 -19.39 1.99 13.40
C ALA A 250 -19.78 3.47 13.32
N LEU A 251 -19.00 4.30 14.02
CA LEU A 251 -19.08 5.75 14.03
C LEU A 251 -17.72 6.32 13.61
N PHE A 252 -17.70 7.25 12.66
CA PHE A 252 -16.46 7.87 12.20
C PHE A 252 -16.36 9.33 12.64
N ASP A 253 -15.32 9.68 13.38
CA ASP A 253 -15.01 11.06 13.75
C ASP A 253 -14.11 11.71 12.69
N ALA A 254 -14.66 12.62 11.89
CA ALA A 254 -13.95 13.34 10.85
C ALA A 254 -12.90 14.32 11.41
N GLY A 255 -13.09 14.79 12.64
CA GLY A 255 -12.17 15.66 13.36
C GLY A 255 -10.88 14.93 13.68
N THR A 256 -10.99 13.85 14.43
CA THR A 256 -9.82 13.09 14.91
C THR A 256 -9.30 12.07 13.89
N GLY A 257 -10.16 11.58 13.01
CA GLY A 257 -9.88 10.47 12.10
C GLY A 257 -10.02 9.09 12.76
N VAL A 258 -10.67 9.00 13.91
CA VAL A 258 -10.91 7.74 14.63
C VAL A 258 -12.20 7.11 14.10
N LEU A 259 -12.13 5.83 13.75
CA LEU A 259 -13.30 4.99 13.50
C LEU A 259 -13.58 4.15 14.74
N GLN A 260 -14.73 4.32 15.36
CA GLN A 260 -15.17 3.51 16.50
C GLN A 260 -16.07 2.39 15.98
N VAL A 261 -15.73 1.13 16.29
CA VAL A 261 -16.55 -0.05 16.00
C VAL A 261 -17.31 -0.41 17.27
N ASN A 262 -18.64 -0.51 17.15
CA ASN A 262 -19.54 -0.79 18.26
C ASN A 262 -19.45 -2.27 18.67
N ALA A 263 -18.76 -2.55 19.77
CA ALA A 263 -18.60 -3.90 20.31
C ALA A 263 -19.92 -4.52 20.79
N LEU A 264 -20.89 -3.69 21.21
CA LEU A 264 -22.19 -4.16 21.71
C LEU A 264 -23.23 -4.35 20.60
N HIS A 265 -22.90 -4.01 19.35
CA HIS A 265 -23.81 -4.25 18.23
C HIS A 265 -23.95 -5.76 17.99
N PRO A 266 -25.15 -6.33 17.76
CA PRO A 266 -25.36 -7.78 17.71
C PRO A 266 -24.47 -8.52 16.71
N TYR A 267 -24.25 -7.93 15.53
CA TYR A 267 -23.39 -8.48 14.49
C TYR A 267 -21.88 -8.31 14.73
N VAL A 268 -21.48 -7.57 15.76
CA VAL A 268 -20.08 -7.47 16.20
C VAL A 268 -19.89 -8.35 17.43
N ALA A 269 -20.78 -8.22 18.42
CA ALA A 269 -20.81 -9.00 19.65
C ALA A 269 -20.83 -10.52 19.39
N TYR A 270 -21.63 -10.99 18.44
CA TYR A 270 -21.68 -12.42 18.07
C TYR A 270 -20.29 -12.99 17.71
N PHE A 271 -19.45 -12.21 17.03
CA PHE A 271 -18.10 -12.64 16.65
C PHE A 271 -17.04 -12.35 17.73
N LEU A 272 -17.41 -11.60 18.78
CA LEU A 272 -16.58 -11.42 19.97
C LEU A 272 -16.82 -12.55 20.99
N ASP A 273 -18.05 -13.08 21.07
CA ASP A 273 -18.45 -14.14 22.01
C ASP A 273 -18.18 -15.59 21.51
N GLU A 274 -17.84 -15.80 20.24
CA GLU A 274 -17.42 -17.13 19.71
C GLU A 274 -15.98 -17.55 20.11
N TYR A 275 -15.41 -16.93 21.16
CA TYR A 275 -14.12 -17.28 21.77
C TYR A 275 -14.18 -17.35 23.30
#